data_AF-A0A853ZYU6-F1
#
_entry.id   AF-A0A853ZYU6-F1
#
_cell.length_a   1.000
_cell.length_b   1.000
_cell.length_c   1.000
_cell.angle_alpha   90.00
_cell.angle_beta   90.00
_cell.angle_gamma   90.00
#
_symmetry.space_group_name_H-M   'P 1'
#
loop_
_entity.id
_entity.type
_entity.pdbx_description
1 polymer ?
#
loop_
_entity_poly.entity_id
_entity_poly.type
_entity_poly.pdbx_seq_one_letter_code
_entity_poly.pdbx_strand_id
1 'polypeptide(L)'
;MAKSSLSYQERTRIEFLTSHLRSSSRLAVKAKYETELAQILEGKELTRGDMALAAYYFQNSGITPDSVGASQSFAQAYRDAPAE
;
A
#
# COMPACT_ATOMS: atom_id res chain seq x y z
N MET A 1 -0.34 -20.31 -4.06
CA MET A 1 0.01 -19.46 -2.92
C MET A 1 1.43 -18.96 -3.06
N ALA A 2 1.61 -17.93 -3.87
CA ALA A 2 2.84 -17.15 -3.84
C ALA A 2 3.03 -16.62 -2.41
N LYS A 3 4.23 -16.72 -1.85
CA LYS A 3 4.54 -16.13 -0.54
C LYS A 3 5.06 -14.72 -0.76
N SER A 4 4.35 -13.75 -0.21
CA SER A 4 4.78 -12.36 -0.17
C SER A 4 6.14 -12.26 0.51
N SER A 5 7.04 -11.43 -0.02
CA SER A 5 8.32 -11.14 0.63
C SER A 5 8.18 -10.15 1.80
N LEU A 6 6.96 -9.75 2.16
CA LEU A 6 6.68 -9.00 3.37
C LEU A 6 6.83 -9.88 4.62
N SER A 7 7.62 -9.39 5.57
CA SER A 7 7.71 -9.92 6.93
C SER A 7 6.45 -9.61 7.74
N TYR A 8 6.26 -10.31 8.86
CA TYR A 8 5.17 -10.04 9.78
C TYR A 8 5.19 -8.60 10.32
N GLN A 9 6.39 -8.07 10.61
CA GLN A 9 6.56 -6.71 11.09
C GLN A 9 6.15 -5.68 10.04
N GLU A 10 6.54 -5.88 8.78
CA GLU A 10 6.14 -5.01 7.67
C GLU A 10 4.63 -5.00 7.47
N ARG A 11 3.96 -6.17 7.53
CA ARG A 11 2.49 -6.24 7.47
C ARG A 11 1.82 -5.46 8.60
N THR A 12 2.27 -5.69 9.83
CA THR A 12 1.77 -4.97 11.01
C THR A 12 1.97 -3.46 10.86
N ARG A 13 3.11 -3.05 10.29
CA ARG A 13 3.42 -1.65 10.05
C ARG A 13 2.52 -1.03 8.98
N ILE A 14 2.27 -1.74 7.88
CA ILE A 14 1.35 -1.31 6.82
C ILE A 14 -0.06 -1.11 7.39
N GLU A 15 -0.57 -2.06 8.18
CA GLU A 15 -1.88 -1.94 8.85
C GLU A 15 -1.95 -0.71 9.76
N PHE A 16 -0.89 -0.47 10.55
CA PHE A 16 -0.78 0.72 11.38
C PHE A 16 -0.83 2.01 10.52
N LEU A 17 0.04 2.13 9.51
CA LEU A 17 0.17 3.33 8.69
C LEU A 17 -1.16 3.66 8.00
N THR A 18 -1.83 2.65 7.48
CA THR A 18 -3.06 2.80 6.68
C THR A 18 -4.27 3.18 7.54
N SER A 19 -4.40 2.61 8.74
CA SER A 19 -5.39 3.01 9.74
C SER A 19 -5.21 4.48 10.18
N HIS A 20 -3.96 4.91 10.35
CA HIS A 20 -3.64 6.27 10.77
C HIS A 20 -3.77 7.29 9.63
N LEU A 21 -3.50 6.90 8.39
CA LEU A 21 -3.71 7.77 7.23
C LEU A 21 -5.20 8.14 7.04
N ARG A 22 -6.10 7.18 7.28
CA ARG A 22 -7.55 7.40 7.20
C ARG A 22 -8.06 8.33 8.30
N SER A 23 -7.52 8.24 9.51
CA SER A 23 -8.03 8.95 10.69
C SER A 23 -7.31 10.28 10.99
N SER A 24 -6.08 10.47 10.52
CA SER A 24 -5.31 11.69 10.79
C SER A 24 -5.87 12.90 10.04
N SER A 25 -5.95 14.06 10.69
CA SER A 25 -6.26 15.35 10.06
C SER A 25 -5.00 16.14 9.67
N ARG A 26 -3.80 15.70 10.09
CA ARG A 26 -2.54 16.42 9.90
C ARG A 26 -1.87 15.99 8.59
N LEU A 27 -1.86 16.88 7.60
CA LEU A 27 -1.28 16.61 6.27
C LEU A 27 0.20 16.18 6.32
N ALA A 28 1.02 16.82 7.16
CA ALA A 28 2.44 16.46 7.30
C ALA A 28 2.64 15.01 7.81
N VAL A 29 1.75 14.54 8.68
CA VAL A 29 1.79 13.16 9.20
C VAL A 29 1.37 12.18 8.10
N LYS A 30 0.35 12.53 7.31
CA LYS A 30 -0.08 11.71 6.18
C LYS A 30 1.01 11.57 5.12
N ALA A 31 1.64 12.67 4.73
CA ALA A 31 2.76 12.64 3.79
C ALA A 31 3.88 11.70 4.27
N LYS A 32 4.27 11.80 5.54
CA LYS A 32 5.27 10.91 6.14
C LYS A 32 4.86 9.43 6.07
N TYR A 33 3.61 9.11 6.40
CA TYR A 33 3.12 7.73 6.38
C TYR A 33 2.99 7.18 4.96
N GLU A 34 2.63 8.00 3.97
CA GLU A 34 2.65 7.59 2.57
C GLU A 34 4.05 7.29 2.07
N THR A 35 5.03 8.12 2.41
CA THR A 35 6.44 7.85 2.08
C THR A 35 6.92 6.54 2.71
N GLU A 36 6.60 6.32 3.99
CA GLU A 36 6.99 5.10 4.68
C GLU A 36 6.29 3.86 4.09
N LEU A 37 5.00 3.96 3.73
CA LEU A 37 4.27 2.88 3.08
C LEU A 37 4.90 2.52 1.72
N ALA A 38 5.24 3.52 0.91
CA ALA A 38 5.90 3.31 -0.37
C ALA A 38 7.25 2.60 -0.21
N GLN A 39 8.07 3.02 0.78
CA GLN A 39 9.37 2.40 1.07
C GLN A 39 9.25 0.93 1.49
N ILE A 40 8.23 0.56 2.27
CA ILE A 40 8.01 -0.83 2.67
C ILE A 40 7.67 -1.71 1.46
N LEU A 41 6.90 -1.17 0.51
CA LEU A 41 6.42 -1.91 -0.66
C LEU A 41 7.43 -1.93 -1.82
N GLU A 42 8.35 -0.96 -1.86
CA GLU A 42 9.34 -0.84 -2.92
C GLU A 42 10.25 -2.08 -3.01
N GLY A 43 10.37 -2.63 -4.22
CA GLY A 43 11.22 -3.80 -4.48
C GLY A 43 10.73 -5.12 -3.86
N LYS A 44 9.53 -5.15 -3.26
CA LYS A 44 8.95 -6.38 -2.69
C LYS A 44 8.20 -7.18 -3.74
N GLU A 45 8.31 -8.51 -3.64
CA GLU A 45 7.43 -9.42 -4.33
C GLU A 45 6.13 -9.51 -3.53
N LEU A 46 5.11 -8.83 -4.05
CA LEU A 46 3.80 -8.75 -3.45
C LEU A 46 2.93 -9.91 -3.93
N THR A 47 2.12 -10.46 -3.03
CA THR A 47 1.05 -11.37 -3.44
C THR A 47 -0.09 -10.58 -4.08
N ARG A 48 -0.99 -11.31 -4.76
CA ARG A 48 -2.24 -10.73 -5.25
C ARG A 48 -3.03 -10.02 -4.15
N GLY A 49 -3.06 -10.57 -2.93
CA GLY A 49 -3.69 -9.94 -1.77
C GLY A 49 -3.02 -8.64 -1.35
N ASP A 50 -1.67 -8.62 -1.31
CA ASP A 50 -0.91 -7.42 -0.96
C ASP A 50 -1.10 -6.30 -2.00
N MET A 51 -1.15 -6.66 -3.29
CA MET A 51 -1.42 -5.70 -4.37
C MET A 51 -2.82 -5.08 -4.24
N ALA A 52 -3.83 -5.88 -3.94
CA ALA A 52 -5.19 -5.39 -3.71
C ALA A 52 -5.25 -4.41 -2.52
N LEU A 53 -4.56 -4.76 -1.42
CA LEU A 53 -4.45 -3.91 -0.24
C LEU A 53 -3.72 -2.60 -0.55
N ALA A 54 -2.56 -2.67 -1.21
CA ALA A 54 -1.80 -1.49 -1.61
C ALA A 54 -2.63 -0.54 -2.48
N ALA A 55 -3.34 -1.07 -3.49
CA ALA A 55 -4.24 -0.29 -4.33
C ALA A 55 -5.32 0.41 -3.52
N TYR A 56 -6.02 -0.34 -2.66
CA TYR A 56 -7.06 0.20 -1.80
C TYR A 56 -6.54 1.31 -0.87
N TYR A 57 -5.35 1.11 -0.29
CA TYR A 57 -4.76 2.10 0.61
C TYR A 57 -4.36 3.37 -0.10
N PHE A 58 -3.60 3.29 -1.19
CA PHE A 58 -3.20 4.48 -1.93
C PHE A 58 -4.40 5.26 -2.48
N GLN A 59 -5.48 4.57 -2.87
CA GLN A 59 -6.71 5.23 -3.32
C GLN A 59 -7.43 6.02 -2.21
N ASN A 60 -7.52 5.46 -1.00
CA ASN A 60 -8.35 5.99 0.08
C ASN A 60 -7.61 6.92 1.04
N SER A 61 -6.30 6.73 1.11
CA SER A 61 -5.43 7.40 2.09
C SER A 61 -4.47 8.38 1.44
N GLY A 62 -4.25 8.24 0.13
CA GLY A 62 -3.38 9.08 -0.68
C GLY A 62 -3.78 10.56 -0.66
N ILE A 63 -2.83 11.44 -0.37
CA ILE A 63 -3.02 12.90 -0.41
C ILE A 63 -2.31 13.55 -1.59
N THR A 64 -1.55 12.78 -2.38
CA THR A 64 -0.80 13.29 -3.52
C THR A 64 -1.31 12.68 -4.84
N PRO A 65 -1.08 13.35 -5.99
CA PRO A 65 -1.35 12.77 -7.29
C PRO A 65 -0.58 11.45 -7.54
N ASP A 66 0.63 11.33 -7.00
CA ASP A 66 1.46 10.12 -7.11
C ASP A 66 0.80 8.93 -6.41
N SER A 67 0.09 9.17 -5.32
CA SER A 67 -0.68 8.15 -4.60
C SER A 67 -1.80 7.58 -5.49
N VAL A 68 -2.46 8.43 -6.28
CA VAL A 68 -3.48 7.96 -7.25
C VAL A 68 -2.83 7.10 -8.35
N GLY A 69 -1.66 7.51 -8.87
CA GLY A 69 -0.91 6.73 -9.86
C GLY A 69 -0.43 5.37 -9.31
N ALA A 70 0.09 5.35 -8.08
CA ALA A 70 0.48 4.13 -7.39
C ALA A 70 -0.71 3.19 -7.17
N SER A 71 -1.86 3.73 -6.72
CA SER A 71 -3.11 2.98 -6.57
C SER A 71 -3.50 2.26 -7.86
N GLN A 72 -3.54 2.99 -8.97
CA GLN A 72 -3.90 2.43 -10.28
C GLN A 72 -2.92 1.36 -10.74
N SER A 73 -1.62 1.57 -10.51
CA SER A 73 -0.57 0.61 -10.85
C SER A 73 -0.74 -0.70 -10.06
N PHE A 74 -0.96 -0.63 -8.75
CA PHE A 74 -1.23 -1.82 -7.93
C PHE A 74 -2.56 -2.49 -8.29
N ALA A 75 -3.60 -1.71 -8.62
CA ALA A 75 -4.88 -2.24 -9.06
C ALA A 75 -4.80 -2.96 -10.42
N GLN A 76 -3.91 -2.51 -11.31
CA GLN A 76 -3.62 -3.19 -12.56
C GLN A 76 -2.82 -4.48 -12.30
N ALA A 77 -1.75 -4.42 -11.51
CA ALA A 77 -0.98 -5.60 -11.12
C ALA A 77 -1.84 -6.67 -10.44
N TYR A 78 -2.78 -6.28 -9.57
CA TYR A 78 -3.76 -7.18 -8.96
C TYR A 78 -4.67 -7.89 -9.98
N ARG A 79 -5.10 -7.17 -11.03
CA ARG A 79 -5.96 -7.69 -12.10
C ARG A 79 -5.19 -8.62 -13.04
N ASP A 80 -3.93 -8.32 -13.29
CA ASP A 80 -3.05 -9.10 -14.16
C ASP A 80 -2.47 -10.34 -13.45
N ALA A 81 -2.41 -10.30 -12.11
CA ALA A 81 -2.01 -11.44 -11.31
C ALA A 81 -3.01 -12.60 -11.47
N PRO A 82 -2.53 -13.85 -11.69
CA PRO A 82 -3.38 -15.02 -11.81
C PRO A 82 -4.36 -15.12 -10.64
N ALA A 83 -5.61 -15.45 -10.93
CA ALA A 83 -6.54 -15.81 -9.87
C ALA A 83 -6.11 -17.14 -9.27
N GLU A 84 -5.72 -17.12 -8.00
CA GLU A 84 -5.54 -18.33 -7.19
C GLU A 84 -6.88 -19.06 -7.00
#